data_AF-A0A8S9LJT4-F1
#
_entry.id   AF-A0A8S9LJT4-F1
#
_cell.length_a   1.000
_cell.length_b   1.000
_cell.length_c   1.000
_cell.angle_alpha   90.00
_cell.angle_beta   90.00
_cell.angle_gamma   90.00
#
_symmetry.space_group_name_H-M   'P 1'
#
loop_
_entity.id
_entity.type
_entity.pdbx_description
1 polymer ?
#
loop_
_entity_poly.entity_id
_entity_poly.type
_entity_poly.pdbx_seq_one_letter_code
_entity_poly.pdbx_strand_id
1 'polypeptide(L)'
;MYVRIDNSSLIANPHDVYAEITFLTYKSTIDRYHFLQETDAQRFHLFKQQYGQLNFLEIGYYRDPGHGFIFDGGQSVFGVDILVANPFEKWEVFSYEENIRDPLFNWKLTKFSTCNLDSYTSGSFSSGGRDWVLKVYPNGVGHATGNSLSLFLLSASNEKGYVKAKLRVIDQIRSNHLEKQVEGWPNATENGWGFEKFISLADLKDSTKGFLADDAIKFEVEILSFSKTDTL
;
A
#
# COMPACT_ATOMS: atom_id res chain seq x y z
N MET A 1 14.39 28.35 11.15
CA MET A 1 15.40 27.49 11.80
C MET A 1 15.73 26.35 10.85
N TYR A 2 16.94 25.79 10.86
CA TYR A 2 17.27 24.64 10.02
C TYR A 2 18.25 23.69 10.71
N VAL A 3 18.24 22.44 10.27
CA VAL A 3 19.25 21.44 10.57
C VAL A 3 20.02 21.08 9.31
N ARG A 4 21.30 20.76 9.47
CA ARG A 4 22.16 20.32 8.38
C ARG A 4 23.02 19.16 8.85
N ILE A 5 23.06 18.09 8.06
CA ILE A 5 23.97 16.98 8.30
C ILE A 5 25.37 17.34 7.81
N ASP A 6 26.40 16.93 8.56
CA ASP A 6 27.78 16.98 8.07
C ASP A 6 27.92 16.05 6.86
N ASN A 7 28.56 16.52 5.80
CA ASN A 7 28.71 15.72 4.58
C ASN A 7 29.83 14.69 4.69
N SER A 8 30.72 14.81 5.67
CA SER A 8 31.84 13.89 5.88
C SER A 8 31.35 12.44 6.09
N SER A 9 30.26 12.27 6.83
CA SER A 9 29.60 10.99 7.07
C SER A 9 28.90 10.42 5.84
N LEU A 10 28.38 11.26 4.95
CA LEU A 10 27.76 10.85 3.68
C LEU A 10 28.78 10.49 2.60
N ILE A 11 30.02 10.99 2.69
CA ILE A 11 31.10 10.67 1.74
C ILE A 11 31.81 9.39 2.16
N ALA A 12 32.03 9.19 3.46
CA ALA A 12 32.72 8.01 4.00
C ALA A 12 31.85 6.75 3.97
N ASN A 13 30.53 6.91 4.13
CA ASN A 13 29.56 5.82 4.02
C ASN A 13 28.30 6.35 3.31
N PRO A 14 28.17 6.17 1.98
CA PRO A 14 27.14 6.80 1.16
C PRO A 14 25.77 6.15 1.34
N HIS A 15 25.28 6.14 2.57
CA HIS A 15 23.93 5.77 2.91
C HIS A 15 23.11 7.02 3.22
N ASP A 16 21.87 7.01 2.77
CA ASP A 16 20.91 8.04 3.11
C ASP A 16 20.60 7.97 4.60
N VAL A 17 20.51 9.12 5.25
CA VAL A 17 20.15 9.23 6.66
C VAL A 17 18.73 9.74 6.75
N TYR A 18 17.85 8.98 7.40
CA TYR A 18 16.48 9.41 7.65
C TYR A 18 16.40 9.94 9.09
N ALA A 19 15.87 11.15 9.27
CA ALA A 19 15.71 11.70 10.61
C ALA A 19 14.39 12.46 10.75
N GLU A 20 13.70 12.22 11.86
CA GLU A 20 12.60 13.06 12.31
C GLU A 20 13.19 14.28 13.01
N ILE A 21 12.67 15.46 12.67
CA ILE A 21 13.19 16.74 13.14
C ILE A 21 12.06 17.49 13.82
N THR A 22 12.29 17.85 15.08
CA THR A 22 11.38 18.70 15.85
C THR A 22 12.08 20.00 16.22
N PHE A 23 11.58 21.11 15.71
CA PHE A 23 12.05 22.44 16.09
C PHE A 23 11.33 22.91 17.35
N LEU A 24 12.07 23.52 18.28
CA LEU A 24 11.59 23.91 19.60
C LEU A 24 11.88 25.40 19.83
N THR A 25 10.93 26.12 20.42
CA THR A 25 11.17 27.44 21.05
C THR A 25 10.56 27.45 22.43
N TYR A 26 11.31 27.91 23.42
CA TYR A 26 10.84 28.00 24.79
C TYR A 26 9.84 29.15 24.94
N LYS A 27 8.78 28.92 25.72
CA LYS A 27 7.74 29.89 26.06
C LYS A 27 7.69 30.06 27.58
N SER A 28 8.22 31.18 28.05
CA SER A 28 8.41 31.47 29.48
C SER A 28 7.11 31.64 30.26
N THR A 29 6.03 32.12 29.63
CA THR A 29 4.74 32.38 30.30
C THR A 29 4.06 31.13 30.84
N ILE A 30 4.42 29.95 30.33
CA ILE A 30 3.84 28.66 30.72
C ILE A 30 4.90 27.60 31.03
N ASP A 31 6.19 27.98 31.03
CA ASP A 31 7.34 27.08 31.26
C ASP A 31 7.31 25.81 30.40
N ARG A 32 7.12 25.98 29.07
CA ARG A 32 7.05 24.87 28.11
C ARG A 32 7.66 25.23 26.76
N TYR A 33 8.02 24.22 25.98
CA TYR A 33 8.41 24.40 24.58
C TYR A 33 7.19 24.41 23.65
N HIS A 34 7.14 25.38 22.75
CA HIS A 34 6.36 25.29 21.53
C HIS A 34 7.17 24.54 20.49
N PHE A 35 6.55 23.59 19.79
CA PHE A 35 7.23 22.69 18.89
C PHE A 35 6.54 22.59 17.53
N LEU A 36 7.35 22.31 16.51
CA LEU A 36 6.92 21.97 15.16
C LEU A 36 7.67 20.70 14.80
N GLN A 37 6.93 19.63 14.62
CA GLN A 37 7.43 18.34 14.18
C GLN A 37 7.04 18.17 12.72
N GLU A 38 8.02 17.82 11.87
CA GLU A 38 7.73 17.37 10.51
C GLU A 38 6.96 16.05 10.57
N THR A 39 5.95 15.86 9.72
CA THR A 39 5.08 14.67 9.76
C THR A 39 5.80 13.39 9.35
N ASP A 40 6.86 13.50 8.56
CA ASP A 40 7.64 12.39 8.02
C ASP A 40 9.14 12.58 8.27
N ALA A 41 9.86 11.46 8.42
CA ALA A 41 11.32 11.46 8.50
C ALA A 41 11.93 12.04 7.21
N GLN A 42 12.83 13.00 7.38
CA GLN A 42 13.48 13.69 6.27
C GLN A 42 14.69 12.90 5.79
N ARG A 43 14.82 12.74 4.47
CA ARG A 43 15.90 11.99 3.82
C ARG A 43 17.09 12.90 3.52
N PHE A 44 18.14 12.79 4.32
CA PHE A 44 19.41 13.45 4.08
C PHE A 44 20.27 12.62 3.14
N HIS A 45 20.74 13.24 2.07
CA HIS A 45 21.63 12.63 1.09
C HIS A 45 22.60 13.67 0.51
N LEU A 46 23.59 13.24 -0.29
CA LEU A 46 24.68 14.10 -0.76
C LEU A 46 24.20 15.40 -1.42
N PHE A 47 23.06 15.35 -2.11
CA PHE A 47 22.45 16.49 -2.82
C PHE A 47 21.36 17.23 -2.02
N LYS A 48 20.96 16.71 -0.85
CA LYS A 48 19.96 17.32 0.04
C LYS A 48 20.39 17.15 1.50
N GLN A 49 21.21 18.10 1.97
CA GLN A 49 21.84 18.04 3.29
C GLN A 49 21.12 18.88 4.36
N GLN A 50 20.13 19.68 3.97
CA GLN A 50 19.50 20.68 4.84
C GLN A 50 17.97 20.62 4.75
N TYR A 51 17.37 20.61 5.93
CA TYR A 51 15.93 20.72 6.17
C TYR A 51 15.68 21.80 7.20
N GLY A 52 14.61 22.57 7.03
CA GLY A 52 14.29 23.65 7.94
C GLY A 52 12.97 24.30 7.60
N GLN A 53 12.37 24.90 8.63
CA GLN A 53 11.16 25.69 8.48
C GLN A 53 11.52 27.17 8.47
N LEU A 54 11.12 27.85 7.38
CA LEU A 54 11.32 29.30 7.22
C LEU A 54 10.44 30.08 8.21
N ASN A 55 9.19 29.65 8.40
CA ASN A 55 8.20 30.30 9.26
C ASN A 55 7.81 29.43 10.46
N PHE A 56 8.79 29.01 11.26
CA PHE A 56 8.53 28.19 12.45
C PHE A 56 7.64 28.92 13.47
N LEU A 57 7.93 30.20 13.73
CA LEU A 57 7.07 31.09 14.48
C LEU A 57 7.24 32.51 13.93
N GLU A 58 6.13 33.23 13.74
CA GLU A 58 6.16 34.57 13.17
C GLU A 58 6.91 35.55 14.08
N ILE A 59 7.70 36.46 13.49
CA ILE A 59 8.51 37.41 14.27
C ILE A 59 7.67 38.33 15.17
N GLY A 60 6.39 38.52 14.87
CA GLY A 60 5.45 39.26 15.73
C GLY A 60 5.34 38.68 17.14
N TYR A 61 5.38 37.35 17.28
CA TYR A 61 5.33 36.67 18.58
C TYR A 61 6.55 36.93 19.45
N TYR A 62 7.70 37.27 18.84
CA TYR A 62 8.91 37.65 19.58
C TYR A 62 8.91 39.14 19.95
N ARG A 63 8.16 39.99 19.24
CA ARG A 63 8.14 41.45 19.51
C ARG A 63 7.28 41.86 20.70
N ASP A 64 6.31 41.03 21.06
CA ASP A 64 5.44 41.27 22.21
C ASP A 64 5.82 40.33 23.36
N PRO A 65 6.40 40.87 24.46
CA PRO A 65 6.77 40.09 25.64
C PRO A 65 5.60 39.29 26.25
N GLY A 66 4.35 39.72 26.04
CA GLY A 66 3.15 39.02 26.50
C GLY A 66 3.01 37.60 25.94
N HIS A 67 3.61 37.31 24.78
CA HIS A 67 3.59 35.96 24.21
C HIS A 67 4.61 35.01 24.85
N GLY A 68 5.59 35.53 25.60
CA GLY A 68 6.54 34.72 26.38
C GLY A 68 7.68 34.07 25.58
N PHE A 69 7.90 34.44 24.32
CA PHE A 69 9.02 33.93 23.52
C PHE A 69 10.30 34.78 23.61
N ILE A 70 10.18 36.00 24.15
CA ILE A 70 11.30 36.84 24.61
C ILE A 70 11.10 37.12 26.10
N PHE A 71 12.17 36.96 26.89
CA PHE A 71 12.20 37.21 28.33
C PHE A 71 13.56 37.79 28.75
N ASP A 72 13.74 38.10 30.04
CA ASP A 72 15.01 38.55 30.64
C ASP A 72 15.77 39.62 29.83
N GLY A 73 15.05 40.64 29.36
CA GLY A 73 15.64 41.78 28.65
C GLY A 73 16.08 41.51 27.21
N GLY A 74 15.56 40.45 26.57
CA GLY A 74 15.79 40.20 25.13
C GLY A 74 16.23 38.77 24.78
N GLN A 75 16.15 37.84 25.73
CA GLN A 75 16.59 36.46 25.56
C GLN A 75 15.49 35.58 24.97
N SER A 76 15.89 34.63 24.12
CA SER A 76 15.06 33.55 23.59
C SER A 76 15.86 32.26 23.61
N VAL A 77 15.18 31.13 23.80
CA VAL A 77 15.79 29.80 23.77
C VAL A 77 15.16 29.00 22.65
N PHE A 78 16.03 28.44 21.80
CA PHE A 78 15.67 27.59 20.68
C PHE A 78 16.31 26.22 20.88
N GLY A 79 15.62 25.18 20.45
CA GLY A 79 16.11 23.82 20.49
C GLY A 79 15.77 23.06 19.22
N VAL A 80 16.44 21.94 19.04
CA VAL A 80 16.07 20.96 18.04
C VAL A 80 16.21 19.57 18.65
N ASP A 81 15.21 18.75 18.43
CA ASP A 81 15.26 17.32 18.73
C ASP A 81 15.37 16.56 17.40
N ILE A 82 16.28 15.60 17.35
CA ILE A 82 16.62 14.83 16.15
C ILE A 82 16.60 13.36 16.51
N LEU A 83 15.61 12.64 15.97
CA LEU A 83 15.55 11.19 16.04
C LEU A 83 16.02 10.63 14.70
N VAL A 84 17.24 10.09 14.67
CA VAL A 84 17.73 9.35 13.50
C VAL A 84 16.97 8.04 13.42
N ALA A 85 16.13 7.90 12.40
CA ALA A 85 15.45 6.67 12.11
C ALA A 85 16.46 5.69 11.52
N ASN A 86 16.50 4.46 12.05
CA ASN A 86 17.18 3.39 11.34
C ASN A 86 16.52 3.28 9.95
N PRO A 87 17.29 3.19 8.86
CA PRO A 87 16.72 2.86 7.57
C PRO A 87 15.91 1.58 7.78
N PHE A 88 14.65 1.57 7.34
CA PHE A 88 13.82 0.40 7.50
C PHE A 88 14.59 -0.76 6.84
N GLU A 89 14.85 -1.85 7.56
CA GLU A 89 15.65 -2.97 7.02
C GLU A 89 14.99 -3.58 5.77
N LYS A 90 13.69 -3.31 5.60
CA LYS A 90 12.86 -3.68 4.46
C LYS A 90 12.04 -2.47 4.06
N TRP A 91 12.21 -2.06 2.81
CA TRP A 91 11.31 -1.10 2.18
C TRP A 91 10.59 -1.80 1.04
N GLU A 92 9.35 -1.39 0.83
CA GLU A 92 8.60 -1.81 -0.33
C GLU A 92 8.63 -0.69 -1.37
N VAL A 93 9.25 -0.97 -2.52
CA VAL A 93 9.13 -0.09 -3.67
C VAL A 93 7.84 -0.45 -4.37
N PHE A 94 6.89 0.48 -4.34
CA PHE A 94 5.72 0.41 -5.20
C PHE A 94 6.12 0.88 -6.60
N SER A 95 6.34 -0.07 -7.50
CA SER A 95 6.58 0.22 -8.91
C SER A 95 5.28 0.01 -9.70
N TYR A 96 4.83 1.05 -10.40
CA TYR A 96 3.88 0.91 -11.49
C TYR A 96 4.68 0.77 -12.78
N GLU A 97 4.87 -0.47 -13.24
CA GLU A 97 5.42 -0.71 -14.58
C GLU A 97 4.27 -0.99 -15.54
N GLU A 98 4.22 -0.26 -16.66
CA GLU A 98 3.29 -0.58 -17.75
C GLU A 98 3.72 -1.84 -18.54
N ASN A 99 4.90 -2.42 -18.23
CA ASN A 99 5.51 -3.52 -18.98
C ASN A 99 5.57 -4.84 -18.19
N ILE A 100 4.54 -5.18 -17.42
CA ILE A 100 4.42 -6.53 -16.86
C ILE A 100 4.39 -7.53 -18.02
N ARG A 101 5.41 -8.39 -18.11
CA ARG A 101 5.44 -9.50 -19.06
C ARG A 101 4.39 -10.52 -18.63
N ASP A 102 3.53 -10.91 -19.56
CA ASP A 102 2.43 -11.86 -19.37
C ASP A 102 1.52 -11.49 -18.18
N PRO A 103 0.82 -10.33 -18.26
CA PRO A 103 -0.03 -9.87 -17.16
C PRO A 103 -1.28 -10.73 -17.01
N LEU A 104 -1.67 -11.45 -18.06
CA LEU A 104 -2.93 -12.16 -18.17
C LEU A 104 -2.77 -13.64 -17.84
N PHE A 105 -3.55 -14.10 -16.87
CA PHE A 105 -3.74 -15.51 -16.55
C PHE A 105 -5.19 -15.92 -16.78
N ASN A 106 -5.39 -17.06 -17.43
CA ASN A 106 -6.70 -17.62 -17.74
C ASN A 106 -6.89 -18.96 -17.01
N TRP A 107 -8.02 -19.13 -16.35
CA TRP A 107 -8.36 -20.38 -15.65
C TRP A 107 -9.79 -20.81 -15.94
N LYS A 108 -9.97 -22.10 -16.24
CA LYS A 108 -11.27 -22.72 -16.48
C LYS A 108 -11.57 -23.72 -15.37
N LEU A 109 -12.67 -23.51 -14.66
CA LEU A 109 -13.20 -24.47 -13.72
C LEU A 109 -14.36 -25.21 -14.39
N THR A 110 -14.16 -26.51 -14.65
CA THR A 110 -15.14 -27.40 -15.30
C THR A 110 -15.96 -28.16 -14.27
N LYS A 111 -17.09 -28.71 -14.71
CA LYS A 111 -18.00 -29.50 -13.86
C LYS A 111 -18.52 -28.69 -12.68
N PHE A 112 -18.83 -27.42 -12.94
CA PHE A 112 -19.22 -26.43 -11.92
C PHE A 112 -20.45 -26.90 -11.12
N SER A 113 -21.40 -27.56 -11.78
CA SER A 113 -22.58 -28.16 -11.16
C SER A 113 -22.27 -29.24 -10.11
N THR A 114 -21.12 -29.89 -10.22
CA THR A 114 -20.67 -30.95 -9.31
C THR A 114 -19.60 -30.48 -8.30
N CYS A 115 -19.27 -29.19 -8.30
CA CYS A 115 -18.32 -28.62 -7.35
C CYS A 115 -18.90 -28.71 -5.93
N ASN A 116 -18.36 -29.63 -5.13
CA ASN A 116 -18.82 -29.94 -3.77
C ASN A 116 -17.90 -29.41 -2.66
N LEU A 117 -16.65 -29.07 -2.98
CA LEU A 117 -15.73 -28.40 -2.05
C LEU A 117 -16.13 -26.93 -1.85
N ASP A 118 -15.83 -26.42 -0.66
CA ASP A 118 -16.05 -25.01 -0.32
C ASP A 118 -15.25 -24.07 -1.23
N SER A 119 -14.04 -24.47 -1.61
CA SER A 119 -13.18 -23.68 -2.50
C SER A 119 -12.37 -24.54 -3.47
N TYR A 120 -11.99 -23.91 -4.58
CA TYR A 120 -11.10 -24.46 -5.60
C TYR A 120 -9.97 -23.48 -5.84
N THR A 121 -8.80 -24.01 -6.11
CA THR A 121 -7.57 -23.25 -6.25
C THR A 121 -6.95 -23.59 -7.60
N SER A 122 -6.54 -22.58 -8.38
CA SER A 122 -5.84 -22.79 -9.63
C SER A 122 -4.44 -23.39 -9.40
N GLY A 123 -3.80 -23.86 -10.48
CA GLY A 123 -2.35 -23.99 -10.47
C GLY A 123 -1.69 -22.62 -10.27
N SER A 124 -0.45 -22.62 -9.78
CA SER A 124 0.33 -21.38 -9.68
C SER A 124 0.66 -20.82 -11.06
N PHE A 125 0.67 -19.50 -11.20
CA PHE A 125 1.06 -18.80 -12.42
C PHE A 125 2.00 -17.65 -12.12
N SER A 126 3.00 -17.46 -12.96
CA SER A 126 3.98 -16.39 -12.79
C SER A 126 3.55 -15.14 -13.55
N SER A 127 3.58 -13.97 -12.89
CA SER A 127 3.36 -12.68 -13.55
C SER A 127 4.15 -11.57 -12.84
N GLY A 128 4.88 -10.78 -13.62
CA GLY A 128 5.76 -9.70 -13.14
C GLY A 128 6.95 -10.17 -12.26
N GLY A 129 7.21 -11.47 -12.17
CA GLY A 129 8.26 -12.05 -11.32
C GLY A 129 7.78 -12.53 -9.94
N ARG A 130 6.46 -12.62 -9.72
CA ARG A 130 5.86 -13.32 -8.57
C ARG A 130 4.98 -14.46 -9.04
N ASP A 131 4.83 -15.46 -8.18
CA ASP A 131 3.91 -16.57 -8.37
C ASP A 131 2.61 -16.31 -7.63
N TRP A 132 1.52 -16.48 -8.37
CA TRP A 132 0.17 -16.18 -7.94
C TRP A 132 -0.70 -17.42 -8.02
N VAL A 133 -1.79 -17.40 -7.27
CA VAL A 133 -2.79 -18.46 -7.25
C VAL A 133 -4.17 -17.83 -7.21
N LEU A 134 -5.12 -18.33 -8.01
CA LEU A 134 -6.50 -17.89 -7.97
C LEU A 134 -7.32 -18.86 -7.11
N LYS A 135 -8.02 -18.34 -6.11
CA LYS A 135 -8.93 -19.10 -5.24
C LYS A 135 -10.36 -18.65 -5.48
N VAL A 136 -11.25 -19.61 -5.71
CA VAL A 136 -12.68 -19.39 -5.91
C VAL A 136 -13.48 -20.15 -4.86
N TYR A 137 -14.52 -19.52 -4.35
CA TYR A 137 -15.56 -20.17 -3.55
C TYR A 137 -16.85 -20.18 -4.39
N PRO A 138 -17.18 -21.29 -5.08
CA PRO A 138 -18.31 -21.34 -6.02
C PRO A 138 -19.64 -20.93 -5.39
N ASN A 139 -19.85 -21.26 -4.11
CA ASN A 139 -21.05 -20.92 -3.34
C ASN A 139 -20.83 -19.74 -2.37
N GLY A 140 -19.72 -19.02 -2.50
CA GLY A 140 -19.38 -17.90 -1.63
C GLY A 140 -18.69 -18.29 -0.32
N VAL A 141 -18.11 -17.28 0.34
CA VAL A 141 -17.50 -17.38 1.67
C VAL A 141 -17.98 -16.21 2.54
N GLY A 142 -17.95 -16.39 3.87
CA GLY A 142 -18.32 -15.34 4.82
C GLY A 142 -19.75 -14.86 4.60
N HIS A 143 -19.93 -13.55 4.45
CA HIS A 143 -21.26 -12.94 4.28
C HIS A 143 -21.86 -13.16 2.88
N ALA A 144 -21.10 -13.76 1.96
CA ALA A 144 -21.56 -14.08 0.60
C ALA A 144 -22.04 -15.52 0.44
N THR A 145 -21.84 -16.38 1.44
CA THR A 145 -22.22 -17.80 1.41
C THR A 145 -23.68 -17.97 0.97
N GLY A 146 -23.90 -18.81 -0.04
CA GLY A 146 -25.20 -19.11 -0.64
C GLY A 146 -25.76 -18.05 -1.58
N ASN A 147 -25.11 -16.89 -1.72
CA ASN A 147 -25.66 -15.73 -2.45
C ASN A 147 -24.77 -15.26 -3.61
N SER A 148 -23.45 -15.32 -3.46
CA SER A 148 -22.51 -14.85 -4.48
C SER A 148 -21.28 -15.74 -4.52
N LEU A 149 -20.72 -15.96 -5.70
CA LEU A 149 -19.40 -16.55 -5.85
C LEU A 149 -18.35 -15.54 -5.36
N SER A 150 -17.40 -16.03 -4.57
CA SER A 150 -16.25 -15.24 -4.10
C SER A 150 -15.01 -15.58 -4.91
N LEU A 151 -14.17 -14.58 -5.17
CA LEU A 151 -12.96 -14.72 -5.97
C LEU A 151 -11.82 -13.93 -5.36
N PHE A 152 -10.68 -14.59 -5.15
CA PHE A 152 -9.49 -14.03 -4.53
C PHE A 152 -8.23 -14.44 -5.27
N LEU A 153 -7.35 -13.46 -5.50
CA LEU A 153 -5.97 -13.66 -5.90
C LEU A 153 -5.12 -13.85 -4.64
N LEU A 154 -4.26 -14.86 -4.61
CA LEU A 154 -3.34 -15.16 -3.51
C LEU A 154 -1.90 -15.13 -4.00
N SER A 155 -0.95 -14.84 -3.11
CA SER A 155 0.48 -15.08 -3.36
C SER A 155 0.78 -16.57 -3.13
N ALA A 156 1.45 -17.22 -4.07
CA ALA A 156 1.87 -18.62 -3.91
C ALA A 156 2.92 -18.79 -2.79
N SER A 157 3.73 -17.76 -2.55
CA SER A 157 4.77 -17.72 -1.51
C SER A 157 4.28 -17.11 -0.18
N ASN A 158 2.98 -16.81 -0.05
CA ASN A 158 2.40 -16.08 1.09
C ASN A 158 3.06 -14.71 1.34
N GLU A 159 3.63 -14.11 0.29
CA GLU A 159 4.16 -12.77 0.37
C GLU A 159 3.03 -11.78 0.60
N LYS A 160 3.28 -10.86 1.51
CA LYS A 160 2.41 -9.71 1.76
C LYS A 160 3.00 -8.52 1.02
N GLY A 161 2.12 -7.73 0.42
CA GLY A 161 2.52 -6.55 -0.33
C GLY A 161 1.31 -5.82 -0.89
N TYR A 162 1.53 -4.66 -1.46
CA TYR A 162 0.49 -3.97 -2.21
C TYR A 162 0.30 -4.66 -3.57
N VAL A 163 -0.94 -4.86 -4.01
CA VAL A 163 -1.25 -5.38 -5.35
C VAL A 163 -2.35 -4.54 -5.98
N LYS A 164 -2.21 -4.29 -7.28
CA LYS A 164 -3.24 -3.78 -8.16
C LYS A 164 -3.45 -4.80 -9.29
N ALA A 165 -4.67 -5.33 -9.40
CA ALA A 165 -5.00 -6.33 -10.41
C ALA A 165 -6.47 -6.22 -10.84
N LYS A 166 -6.78 -6.68 -12.05
CA LYS A 166 -8.17 -6.88 -12.50
C LYS A 166 -8.50 -8.35 -12.43
N LEU A 167 -9.64 -8.66 -11.82
CA LEU A 167 -10.21 -9.99 -11.78
C LEU A 167 -11.44 -10.00 -12.68
N ARG A 168 -11.61 -11.05 -13.49
CA ARG A 168 -12.74 -11.17 -14.41
C ARG A 168 -13.40 -12.53 -14.35
N VAL A 169 -14.72 -12.53 -14.49
CA VAL A 169 -15.51 -13.70 -14.90
C VAL A 169 -15.95 -13.49 -16.35
N ILE A 170 -15.56 -14.42 -17.21
CA ILE A 170 -15.71 -14.29 -18.66
C ILE A 170 -17.13 -14.66 -19.07
N ASP A 171 -17.86 -13.71 -19.65
CA ASP A 171 -19.02 -13.98 -20.50
C ASP A 171 -18.55 -14.69 -21.78
N GLN A 172 -18.99 -15.94 -21.93
CA GLN A 172 -18.57 -16.86 -22.99
C GLN A 172 -19.44 -16.76 -24.25
N ILE A 173 -20.39 -15.81 -24.30
CA ILE A 173 -21.35 -15.65 -25.40
C ILE A 173 -21.20 -14.28 -26.08
N ARG A 174 -21.23 -13.18 -25.32
CA ARG A 174 -21.32 -11.81 -25.87
C ARG A 174 -20.12 -10.92 -25.57
N SER A 175 -19.07 -11.48 -24.96
CA SER A 175 -17.88 -10.76 -24.53
C SER A 175 -18.14 -9.62 -23.52
N ASN A 176 -19.29 -9.63 -22.83
CA ASN A 176 -19.57 -8.67 -21.75
C ASN A 176 -19.07 -9.22 -20.41
N HIS A 177 -17.75 -9.27 -20.24
CA HIS A 177 -17.12 -9.84 -19.06
C HIS A 177 -17.41 -9.02 -17.80
N LEU A 178 -17.57 -9.68 -16.66
CA LEU A 178 -17.66 -9.00 -15.38
C LEU A 178 -16.24 -8.76 -14.86
N GLU A 179 -15.81 -7.50 -14.80
CA GLU A 179 -14.51 -7.08 -14.30
C GLU A 179 -14.64 -6.35 -12.95
N LYS A 180 -13.74 -6.66 -12.01
CA LYS A 180 -13.52 -5.88 -10.78
C LYS A 180 -12.03 -5.70 -10.53
N GLN A 181 -11.63 -4.49 -10.18
CA GLN A 181 -10.24 -4.19 -9.81
C GLN A 181 -10.04 -4.34 -8.31
N VAL A 182 -8.99 -5.06 -7.91
CA VAL A 182 -8.47 -5.07 -6.54
C VAL A 182 -7.25 -4.15 -6.47
N GLU A 183 -7.16 -3.34 -5.41
CA GLU A 183 -6.07 -2.39 -5.20
C GLU A 183 -5.84 -2.22 -3.69
N GLY A 184 -4.67 -2.63 -3.21
CA GLY A 184 -4.32 -2.52 -1.79
C GLY A 184 -3.49 -3.67 -1.24
N TRP A 185 -3.47 -3.75 0.08
CA TRP A 185 -2.86 -4.83 0.86
C TRP A 185 -3.81 -6.05 0.92
N PRO A 186 -3.29 -7.27 1.12
CA PRO A 186 -4.11 -8.46 1.15
C PRO A 186 -5.03 -8.44 2.38
N ASN A 187 -6.19 -9.07 2.26
CA ASN A 187 -7.03 -9.40 3.39
C ASN A 187 -6.23 -10.23 4.40
N ALA A 188 -6.15 -9.76 5.65
CA ALA A 188 -5.42 -10.41 6.73
C ALA A 188 -5.92 -11.84 7.03
N THR A 189 -7.21 -12.12 6.80
CA THR A 189 -7.83 -13.42 7.09
C THR A 189 -7.53 -14.47 6.03
N GLU A 190 -7.47 -14.08 4.76
CA GLU A 190 -7.33 -15.01 3.63
C GLU A 190 -5.97 -14.91 2.90
N ASN A 191 -5.08 -14.02 3.34
CA ASN A 191 -3.79 -13.72 2.70
C ASN A 191 -3.94 -13.43 1.18
N GLY A 192 -4.98 -12.69 0.80
CA GLY A 192 -5.34 -12.49 -0.61
C GLY A 192 -6.06 -11.19 -0.94
N TRP A 193 -6.16 -10.89 -2.24
CA TRP A 193 -6.84 -9.72 -2.80
C TRP A 193 -8.07 -10.17 -3.58
N GLY A 194 -9.25 -9.74 -3.17
CA GLY A 194 -10.47 -10.22 -3.81
C GLY A 194 -11.75 -9.69 -3.20
N PHE A 195 -12.84 -10.38 -3.54
CA PHE A 195 -14.19 -9.99 -3.15
C PHE A 195 -14.97 -11.20 -2.67
N GLU A 196 -15.55 -11.11 -1.47
CA GLU A 196 -16.56 -12.06 -1.01
C GLU A 196 -17.78 -12.06 -1.96
N LYS A 197 -18.21 -10.88 -2.42
CA LYS A 197 -19.34 -10.74 -3.36
C LYS A 197 -18.84 -10.39 -4.75
N PHE A 198 -18.29 -11.36 -5.47
CA PHE A 198 -17.78 -11.14 -6.82
C PHE A 198 -18.92 -11.06 -7.85
N ILE A 199 -19.65 -12.16 -8.03
CA ILE A 199 -20.83 -12.27 -8.91
C ILE A 199 -21.96 -12.97 -8.16
N SER A 200 -23.19 -12.47 -8.28
CA SER A 200 -24.34 -13.11 -7.64
C SER A 200 -24.58 -14.49 -8.26
N LEU A 201 -25.03 -15.47 -7.46
CA LEU A 201 -25.36 -16.79 -8.00
C LEU A 201 -26.55 -16.74 -8.96
N ALA A 202 -27.43 -15.75 -8.81
CA ALA A 202 -28.53 -15.50 -9.74
C ALA A 202 -28.01 -15.09 -11.12
N ASP A 203 -27.10 -14.11 -11.18
CA ASP A 203 -26.51 -13.65 -12.43
C ASP A 203 -25.61 -14.71 -13.07
N LEU A 204 -24.90 -15.49 -12.25
CA LEU A 204 -24.05 -16.58 -12.72
C LEU A 204 -24.85 -17.71 -13.38
N LYS A 205 -26.04 -18.01 -12.84
CA LYS A 205 -26.93 -19.08 -13.34
C LYS A 205 -27.87 -18.60 -14.46
N ASP A 206 -27.97 -17.30 -14.69
CA ASP A 206 -28.72 -16.74 -15.80
C ASP A 206 -27.98 -17.04 -17.13
N SER A 207 -28.50 -18.02 -17.88
CA SER A 207 -27.91 -18.45 -19.15
C SER A 207 -27.85 -17.34 -20.19
N THR A 208 -28.67 -16.28 -20.06
CA THR A 208 -28.64 -15.14 -20.98
C THR A 208 -27.43 -14.23 -20.77
N LYS A 209 -26.72 -14.36 -19.64
CA LYS A 209 -25.51 -13.60 -19.29
C LYS A 209 -24.21 -14.29 -19.67
N GLY A 210 -24.24 -15.60 -19.95
CA GLY A 210 -23.12 -16.32 -20.55
C GLY A 210 -21.91 -16.60 -19.64
N PHE A 211 -21.98 -16.32 -18.33
CA PHE A 211 -20.86 -16.56 -17.41
C PHE A 211 -20.61 -18.06 -17.14
N LEU A 212 -21.66 -18.87 -17.10
CA LEU A 212 -21.59 -20.33 -16.99
C LEU A 212 -22.07 -20.96 -18.30
N ALA A 213 -21.16 -21.61 -19.02
CA ALA A 213 -21.45 -22.28 -20.30
C ALA A 213 -20.78 -23.66 -20.32
N ASP A 214 -21.46 -24.67 -20.85
CA ASP A 214 -20.99 -26.06 -20.91
C ASP A 214 -20.49 -26.59 -19.54
N ASP A 215 -21.24 -26.26 -18.49
CA ASP A 215 -20.91 -26.57 -17.09
C ASP A 215 -19.50 -26.13 -16.67
N ALA A 216 -19.02 -25.03 -17.26
CA ALA A 216 -17.73 -24.45 -16.97
C ALA A 216 -17.80 -22.92 -16.83
N ILE A 217 -17.05 -22.42 -15.87
CA ILE A 217 -16.81 -20.99 -15.66
C ILE A 217 -15.35 -20.68 -16.02
N LYS A 218 -15.13 -19.52 -16.62
CA LYS A 218 -13.81 -19.03 -17.00
C LYS A 218 -13.49 -17.76 -16.24
N PHE A 219 -12.29 -17.70 -15.69
CA PHE A 219 -11.73 -16.57 -14.99
C PHE A 219 -10.53 -16.04 -15.74
N GLU A 220 -10.33 -14.73 -15.67
CA GLU A 220 -9.13 -14.08 -16.11
C GLU A 220 -8.60 -13.16 -15.02
N VAL A 221 -7.29 -13.11 -14.85
CA VAL A 221 -6.59 -12.20 -13.93
C VAL A 221 -5.60 -11.40 -14.74
N GLU A 222 -5.61 -10.08 -14.57
CA GLU A 222 -4.62 -9.17 -15.12
C GLU A 222 -3.87 -8.52 -13.96
N ILE A 223 -2.59 -8.85 -13.78
CA ILE A 223 -1.75 -8.15 -12.80
C ILE A 223 -1.33 -6.82 -13.41
N LEU A 224 -1.62 -5.71 -12.72
CA LEU A 224 -1.31 -4.34 -13.17
C LEU A 224 -0.06 -3.78 -12.46
N SER A 225 0.05 -4.01 -11.16
CA SER A 225 1.25 -3.66 -10.38
C SER A 225 1.27 -4.39 -9.05
N PHE A 226 2.45 -4.48 -8.44
CA PHE A 226 2.61 -4.94 -7.06
C PHE A 226 3.86 -4.31 -6.44
N SER A 227 3.88 -4.15 -5.11
CA SER A 227 5.07 -3.69 -4.40
C SER A 227 6.15 -4.76 -4.45
N LYS A 228 7.43 -4.39 -4.50
CA LYS A 228 8.58 -5.29 -4.34
C LYS A 228 9.31 -4.95 -3.06
N THR A 229 9.63 -5.97 -2.26
CA THR A 229 10.42 -5.77 -1.04
C THR A 229 11.88 -5.98 -1.41
N ASP A 230 12.67 -4.92 -1.29
CA ASP A 230 14.12 -5.02 -1.42
C ASP A 230 14.73 -5.24 -0.03
N THR A 231 15.53 -6.29 0.09
CA THR A 231 16.37 -6.52 1.27
C THR A 231 17.79 -6.07 0.96
N LEU A 232 18.34 -5.17 1.79
CA LEU A 232 19.75 -4.83 1.77
C LEU A 232 20.62 -6.01 2.23
#